data_AF-L1LCF0-F1
#
_entry.id   AF-L1LCF0-F1
#
_cell.length_a   1.000
_cell.length_b   1.000
_cell.length_c   1.000
_cell.angle_alpha   90.00
_cell.angle_beta   90.00
_cell.angle_gamma   90.00
#
_symmetry.space_group_name_H-M   'P 1'
#
loop_
_entity.id
_entity.type
_entity.pdbx_description
1 polymer ?
#
loop_
_entity_poly.entity_id
_entity_poly.type
_entity_poly.pdbx_seq_one_letter_code
_entity_poly.pdbx_strand_id
1 'polypeptide(L)'
;MVTVMQFIGPLPIFCVSVLLFIFIPAIHAVLAKKKIEVPIDLSGGRSARIEATPSKIYPGGVIYAVQMSSKHTHVIGDVFNKRELILPAYPTALSRSILIIPRDRESYIRIITRRMGRGNLFSRIDEFSRLPNGSYGKIYRRPIEINLQYQEPDDNINVDMKIDPKYKIGGIPEDLETLPIRYSVKPEVDLKVTIGVIRFGDHIVDDKVGWLLNREVIWEGGVINPEITVTSIYSNERQVRIKYGLKSELEGFHIIHEENVFLNLSN
;
A
#
# COMPACT_ATOMS: atom_id res chain seq x y z
N MET A 1 27.52 82.02 32.18
CA MET A 1 28.26 81.10 33.07
C MET A 1 27.23 80.33 33.88
N VAL A 2 26.71 79.24 33.33
CA VAL A 2 25.84 78.28 34.04
C VAL A 2 26.14 76.89 33.46
N THR A 3 26.25 75.95 34.39
CA THR A 3 26.96 74.68 34.36
C THR A 3 26.26 73.61 33.52
N VAL A 4 27.05 72.90 32.71
CA VAL A 4 26.69 71.67 32.00
C VAL A 4 26.61 70.52 33.02
N MET A 5 25.46 69.85 33.11
CA MET A 5 25.31 68.63 33.92
C MET A 5 24.97 67.47 32.96
N GLN A 6 25.98 66.66 32.67
CA GLN A 6 25.84 65.42 31.90
C GLN A 6 25.26 64.32 32.79
N PHE A 7 24.12 63.76 32.41
CA PHE A 7 23.58 62.52 32.97
C PHE A 7 23.98 61.35 32.04
N ILE A 8 24.89 60.51 32.52
CA ILE A 8 25.21 59.21 31.92
C ILE A 8 24.30 58.18 32.58
N GLY A 9 23.27 57.74 31.88
CA GLY A 9 22.43 56.61 32.29
C GLY A 9 23.01 55.28 31.77
N PRO A 10 22.99 54.19 32.57
CA PRO A 10 23.44 52.88 32.11
C PRO A 10 22.45 52.30 31.10
N LEU A 11 22.96 51.87 29.94
CA LEU A 11 22.20 51.08 28.96
C LEU A 11 21.71 49.77 29.61
N PRO A 12 20.44 49.39 29.45
CA PRO A 12 19.93 48.15 30.01
C PRO A 12 20.45 46.94 29.22
N ILE A 13 21.35 46.20 29.85
CA ILE A 13 21.79 44.85 29.50
C ILE A 13 20.59 43.91 29.72
N PHE A 14 19.56 43.99 28.87
CA PHE A 14 18.36 43.15 28.99
C PHE A 14 17.87 42.56 27.67
N CYS A 15 18.56 42.79 26.55
CA CYS A 15 18.21 42.20 25.26
C CYS A 15 19.02 40.95 24.87
N VAL A 16 19.99 40.52 25.68
CA VAL A 16 20.90 39.41 25.32
C VAL A 16 20.47 38.05 25.91
N SER A 17 19.62 38.01 26.94
CA SER A 17 19.25 36.74 27.59
C SER A 17 18.07 36.00 26.95
N VAL A 18 17.25 36.65 26.12
CA VAL A 18 16.09 36.02 25.45
C VAL A 18 16.45 35.36 24.12
N LEU A 19 17.61 35.69 23.54
CA LEU A 19 18.10 35.11 22.28
C LEU A 19 18.73 33.71 22.44
N LEU A 20 19.00 33.28 23.67
CA LEU A 20 19.68 31.99 23.95
C LEU A 20 18.74 30.80 24.10
N PHE A 21 17.42 31.01 24.18
CA PHE A 21 16.42 29.94 24.15
C PHE A 21 15.88 29.63 22.73
N ILE A 22 16.27 30.42 21.72
CA ILE A 22 15.94 30.17 20.31
C ILE A 22 16.98 29.23 19.67
N PHE A 23 18.12 29.00 20.32
CA PHE A 23 19.15 28.11 19.80
C PHE A 23 18.83 26.64 20.10
N ILE A 24 18.13 26.10 19.11
CA ILE A 24 18.24 24.73 18.61
C ILE A 24 17.66 23.68 19.57
N PRO A 25 16.39 23.28 19.42
CA PRO A 25 16.12 21.84 19.43
C PRO A 25 16.98 21.30 18.27
N ALA A 26 18.24 20.99 18.57
CA ALA A 26 19.11 20.27 17.67
C ALA A 26 18.33 19.01 17.39
N ILE A 27 17.73 19.00 16.22
CA ILE A 27 17.08 17.87 15.60
C ILE A 27 18.20 16.85 15.58
N HIS A 28 18.30 16.06 16.65
CA HIS A 28 19.06 14.83 16.69
C HIS A 28 18.28 13.91 15.77
N ALA A 29 18.36 14.18 14.47
CA ALA A 29 18.13 13.21 13.45
C ALA A 29 19.21 12.17 13.70
N VAL A 30 18.92 11.23 14.60
CA VAL A 30 19.75 10.08 14.89
C VAL A 30 20.00 9.45 13.54
N LEU A 31 21.21 9.66 13.01
CA LEU A 31 21.60 9.14 11.72
C LEU A 31 21.37 7.64 11.80
N ALA A 32 20.38 7.15 11.05
CA ALA A 32 20.00 5.76 11.11
C ALA A 32 21.26 4.92 10.83
N LYS A 33 21.72 4.16 11.83
CA LYS A 33 22.93 3.37 11.73
C LYS A 33 22.80 2.48 10.49
N LYS A 34 23.77 2.60 9.57
CA LYS A 34 23.81 1.79 8.34
C LYS A 34 23.77 0.32 8.74
N LYS A 35 22.76 -0.42 8.25
CA LYS A 35 22.63 -1.86 8.47
C LYS A 35 23.53 -2.63 7.52
N ILE A 36 23.97 -3.80 7.96
CA ILE A 36 24.75 -4.74 7.15
C ILE A 36 23.78 -5.44 6.20
N GLU A 37 24.03 -5.28 4.91
CA GLU A 37 23.24 -5.91 3.86
C GLU A 37 23.60 -7.39 3.77
N VAL A 38 22.58 -8.25 3.81
CA VAL A 38 22.72 -9.70 3.66
C VAL A 38 22.12 -10.07 2.31
N PRO A 39 22.95 -10.39 1.29
CA PRO A 39 22.42 -10.83 0.00
C PRO A 39 21.70 -12.16 0.17
N ILE A 40 20.68 -12.39 -0.65
CA ILE A 40 19.90 -13.63 -0.64
C ILE A 40 19.76 -14.16 -2.06
N ASP A 41 20.05 -15.44 -2.25
CA ASP A 41 19.74 -16.19 -3.47
C ASP A 41 18.55 -17.11 -3.20
N LEU A 42 17.44 -16.85 -3.89
CA LEU A 42 16.18 -17.60 -3.74
C LEU A 42 16.25 -19.02 -4.34
N SER A 43 17.29 -19.34 -5.10
CA SER A 43 17.49 -20.66 -5.70
C SER A 43 18.28 -21.64 -4.84
N GLY A 44 18.92 -21.17 -3.77
CA GLY A 44 19.97 -21.92 -3.07
C GLY A 44 19.91 -21.84 -1.54
N GLY A 45 21.07 -22.06 -0.92
CA GLY A 45 21.22 -22.02 0.54
C GLY A 45 21.01 -20.61 1.10
N ARG A 46 20.26 -20.52 2.20
CA ARG A 46 20.04 -19.28 2.93
C ARG A 46 21.20 -18.97 3.89
N SER A 47 21.55 -17.69 4.02
CA SER A 47 22.44 -17.23 5.09
C SER A 47 21.81 -17.55 6.45
N ALA A 48 22.66 -17.88 7.45
CA ALA A 48 22.22 -18.17 8.82
C ALA A 48 21.47 -17.00 9.49
N ARG A 49 21.52 -15.79 8.92
CA ARG A 49 20.84 -14.58 9.40
C ARG A 49 19.44 -14.39 8.83
N ILE A 50 19.06 -15.19 7.83
CA ILE A 50 17.75 -15.13 7.19
C ILE A 50 16.89 -16.29 7.70
N GLU A 51 15.75 -15.96 8.27
CA GLU A 51 14.71 -16.93 8.59
C GLU A 51 13.75 -17.06 7.42
N ALA A 52 13.21 -18.27 7.24
CA ALA A 52 12.12 -18.52 6.32
C ALA A 52 10.95 -19.11 7.12
N THR A 53 9.79 -18.47 7.06
CA THR A 53 8.58 -18.85 7.76
C THR A 53 7.44 -19.08 6.78
N PRO A 54 6.55 -20.07 6.99
CA PRO A 54 5.35 -20.21 6.16
C PRO A 54 4.45 -18.97 6.28
N SER A 55 3.86 -18.53 5.17
CA SER A 55 2.85 -17.45 5.18
C SER A 55 1.54 -17.95 5.77
N LYS A 56 0.88 -17.12 6.59
CA LYS A 56 -0.45 -17.43 7.11
C LYS A 56 -1.56 -17.10 6.12
N ILE A 57 -1.32 -16.12 5.24
CA ILE A 57 -2.31 -15.60 4.29
C ILE A 57 -2.28 -16.39 2.98
N TYR A 58 -1.10 -16.81 2.52
CA TYR A 58 -0.94 -17.45 1.22
C TYR A 58 -0.52 -18.92 1.39
N PRO A 59 -1.41 -19.89 1.12
CA PRO A 59 -1.09 -21.31 1.20
C PRO A 59 0.14 -21.67 0.36
N GLY A 60 1.09 -22.39 0.97
CA GLY A 60 2.37 -22.73 0.34
C GLY A 60 3.35 -21.56 0.20
N GLY A 61 2.95 -20.35 0.58
CA GLY A 61 3.82 -19.18 0.55
C GLY A 61 4.90 -19.24 1.63
N VAL A 62 6.09 -18.70 1.32
CA VAL A 62 7.24 -18.64 2.23
C VAL A 62 7.72 -17.20 2.36
N ILE A 63 7.89 -16.75 3.60
CA ILE A 63 8.34 -15.41 3.95
C ILE A 63 9.79 -15.49 4.40
N TYR A 64 10.67 -14.78 3.72
CA TYR A 64 12.06 -14.59 4.10
C TYR A 64 12.22 -13.23 4.77
N ALA A 65 12.80 -13.25 5.97
CA ALA A 65 13.09 -12.06 6.75
C ALA A 65 14.44 -12.20 7.45
N VAL A 66 15.02 -11.08 7.89
CA VAL A 66 16.16 -11.13 8.81
C VAL A 66 15.67 -11.63 10.17
N GLN A 67 16.38 -12.59 10.75
CA GLN A 67 16.09 -13.12 12.08
C GLN A 67 15.91 -12.01 13.13
N MET A 68 15.00 -12.25 14.07
CA MET A 68 14.71 -11.32 15.17
C MET A 68 15.97 -10.85 15.92
N SER A 69 16.92 -11.74 16.17
CA SER A 69 18.20 -11.46 16.86
C SER A 69 19.14 -10.53 16.07
N SER A 70 18.94 -10.43 14.75
CA SER A 70 19.82 -9.70 13.82
C SER A 70 19.14 -8.50 13.17
N LYS A 71 17.82 -8.32 13.38
CA LYS A 71 17.01 -7.27 12.72
C LYS A 71 17.50 -5.84 12.96
N HIS A 72 18.19 -5.58 14.07
CA HIS A 72 18.69 -4.25 14.41
C HIS A 72 19.97 -3.87 13.66
N THR A 73 20.75 -4.87 13.25
CA THR A 73 22.07 -4.69 12.64
C THR A 73 22.10 -5.09 11.17
N HIS A 74 21.17 -5.94 10.71
CA HIS A 74 21.15 -6.48 9.35
C HIS A 74 19.84 -6.17 8.62
N VAL A 75 19.90 -6.15 7.30
CA VAL A 75 18.76 -6.03 6.38
C VAL A 75 19.01 -6.91 5.16
N ILE A 76 17.96 -7.41 4.52
CA ILE A 76 18.13 -8.12 3.23
C ILE A 76 18.68 -7.12 2.20
N GLY A 77 19.80 -7.47 1.58
CA GLY A 77 20.47 -6.69 0.55
C GLY A 77 19.94 -7.00 -0.84
N ASP A 78 20.86 -7.32 -1.75
CA ASP A 78 20.56 -7.78 -3.10
C ASP A 78 19.78 -9.10 -3.07
N VAL A 79 18.77 -9.19 -3.93
CA VAL A 79 17.91 -10.36 -4.09
C VAL A 79 18.20 -10.99 -5.44
N PHE A 80 18.66 -12.23 -5.41
CA PHE A 80 19.02 -13.01 -6.59
C PHE A 80 18.13 -14.22 -6.75
N ASN A 81 18.07 -14.73 -7.97
CA ASN A 81 17.70 -16.12 -8.25
C ASN A 81 18.79 -16.73 -9.14
N LYS A 82 19.59 -17.63 -8.55
CA LYS A 82 20.84 -18.12 -9.13
C LYS A 82 21.80 -16.95 -9.35
N ARG A 83 22.06 -16.60 -10.61
CA ARG A 83 22.97 -15.50 -11.01
C ARG A 83 22.23 -14.25 -11.46
N GLU A 84 20.90 -14.27 -11.48
CA GLU A 84 20.08 -13.15 -11.93
C GLU A 84 19.74 -12.25 -10.74
N LEU A 85 20.10 -10.98 -10.83
CA LEU A 85 19.67 -9.96 -9.86
C LEU A 85 18.20 -9.59 -10.13
N ILE A 86 17.34 -9.88 -9.16
CA ILE A 86 15.91 -9.52 -9.20
C ILE A 86 15.72 -8.09 -8.72
N LEU A 87 16.29 -7.76 -7.56
CA LEU A 87 16.16 -6.43 -6.96
C LEU A 87 17.44 -6.06 -6.20
N PRO A 88 18.05 -4.89 -6.48
CA PRO A 88 19.23 -4.45 -5.74
C PRO A 88 18.91 -4.10 -4.28
N ALA A 89 19.94 -4.11 -3.46
CA ALA A 89 19.94 -3.61 -2.09
C ALA A 89 19.45 -2.16 -2.04
N TYR A 90 18.86 -1.79 -0.91
CA TYR A 90 18.40 -0.42 -0.69
C TYR A 90 19.10 0.13 0.56
N PRO A 91 20.13 0.98 0.39
CA PRO A 91 21.03 1.36 1.48
C PRO A 91 20.38 2.04 2.69
N THR A 92 19.19 2.62 2.50
CA THR A 92 18.42 3.32 3.55
C THR A 92 17.26 2.47 4.08
N ALA A 93 17.20 1.18 3.73
CA ALA A 93 16.16 0.28 4.22
C ALA A 93 16.32 0.00 5.72
N LEU A 94 15.23 0.18 6.45
CA LEU A 94 15.11 -0.25 7.83
C LEU A 94 14.77 -1.74 7.92
N SER A 95 13.92 -2.23 7.04
CA SER A 95 13.64 -3.66 6.94
C SER A 95 13.29 -4.01 5.50
N ARG A 96 13.55 -5.26 5.15
CA ARG A 96 13.13 -5.85 3.88
C ARG A 96 12.70 -7.28 4.14
N SER A 97 11.57 -7.67 3.57
CA SER A 97 11.07 -9.06 3.59
C SER A 97 10.69 -9.47 2.18
N ILE A 98 10.75 -10.77 1.93
CA ILE A 98 10.42 -11.36 0.62
C ILE A 98 9.36 -12.42 0.86
N LEU A 99 8.22 -12.30 0.22
CA LEU A 99 7.20 -13.33 0.17
C LEU A 99 7.28 -14.01 -1.20
N ILE A 100 7.47 -15.32 -1.21
CA ILE A 100 7.36 -16.16 -2.39
C ILE A 100 6.04 -16.93 -2.32
N ILE A 101 5.23 -16.82 -3.36
CA ILE A 101 3.95 -17.54 -3.47
C ILE A 101 4.06 -18.49 -4.66
N PRO A 102 3.90 -19.81 -4.47
CA PRO A 102 3.79 -20.73 -5.59
C PRO A 102 2.45 -20.52 -6.32
N ARG A 103 2.49 -20.42 -7.64
CA ARG A 103 1.35 -20.56 -8.54
C ARG A 103 1.65 -21.71 -9.50
N ASP A 104 0.62 -22.32 -10.08
CA ASP A 104 0.69 -23.60 -10.81
C ASP A 104 1.99 -23.87 -11.58
N ARG A 105 2.40 -22.95 -12.46
CA ARG A 105 3.63 -23.06 -13.26
C ARG A 105 4.59 -21.88 -13.05
N GLU A 106 4.25 -20.97 -12.16
CA GLU A 106 4.96 -19.71 -11.98
C GLU A 106 5.16 -19.42 -10.49
N SER A 107 6.27 -18.79 -10.14
CA SER A 107 6.45 -18.24 -8.80
C SER A 107 6.22 -16.75 -8.84
N TYR A 108 5.47 -16.28 -7.85
CA TYR A 108 5.22 -14.87 -7.63
C TYR A 108 6.04 -14.41 -6.43
N ILE A 109 6.77 -13.30 -6.57
CA ILE A 109 7.59 -12.73 -5.52
C ILE A 109 7.07 -11.33 -5.18
N ARG A 110 6.90 -11.07 -3.89
CA ARG A 110 6.63 -9.74 -3.35
C ARG A 110 7.77 -9.35 -2.41
N ILE A 111 8.45 -8.25 -2.70
CA ILE A 111 9.51 -7.69 -1.86
C ILE A 111 8.99 -6.42 -1.21
N ILE A 112 8.90 -6.42 0.12
CA ILE A 112 8.45 -5.28 0.92
C ILE A 112 9.68 -4.62 1.51
N THR A 113 9.92 -3.35 1.17
CA THR A 113 11.02 -2.54 1.72
C THR A 113 10.43 -1.41 2.56
N ARG A 114 10.80 -1.34 3.84
CA ARG A 114 10.43 -0.24 4.74
C ARG A 114 11.63 0.65 4.99
N ARG A 115 11.45 1.97 4.95
CA ARG A 115 12.50 2.98 5.14
C ARG A 115 11.99 4.18 5.92
N MET A 116 12.89 4.91 6.58
CA MET A 116 12.58 6.19 7.20
C MET A 116 12.89 7.32 6.22
N GLY A 117 12.01 8.31 6.10
CA GLY A 117 12.29 9.55 5.37
C GLY A 117 11.59 10.73 6.02
N ARG A 118 12.29 11.83 6.27
CA ARG A 118 11.73 13.05 6.91
C ARG A 118 10.88 12.74 8.17
N GLY A 119 11.32 11.78 8.99
CA GLY A 119 10.61 11.36 10.21
C GLY A 119 9.43 10.40 10.00
N ASN A 120 9.08 10.06 8.75
CA ASN A 120 7.97 9.16 8.44
C ASN A 120 8.47 7.79 7.95
N LEU A 121 7.77 6.73 8.37
CA LEU A 121 7.97 5.38 7.85
C LEU A 121 7.28 5.25 6.49
N PHE A 122 8.05 4.87 5.46
CA PHE A 122 7.54 4.57 4.14
C PHE A 122 7.74 3.10 3.83
N SER A 123 6.69 2.48 3.32
CA SER A 123 6.74 1.14 2.75
C SER A 123 6.69 1.22 1.23
N ARG A 124 7.36 0.28 0.57
CA ARG A 124 7.28 0.06 -0.87
C ARG A 124 7.23 -1.43 -1.13
N ILE A 125 6.32 -1.82 -2.02
CA ILE A 125 6.13 -3.17 -2.49
C ILE A 125 6.60 -3.23 -3.94
N ASP A 126 7.55 -4.12 -4.23
CA ASP A 126 7.96 -4.48 -5.58
C ASP A 126 7.53 -5.94 -5.84
N GLU A 127 6.78 -6.16 -6.91
CA GLU A 127 6.21 -7.46 -7.27
C GLU A 127 6.84 -7.99 -8.56
N PHE A 128 7.11 -9.28 -8.60
CA PHE A 128 7.77 -9.96 -9.71
C PHE A 128 7.07 -11.29 -10.00
N SER A 129 7.00 -11.68 -11.26
CA SER A 129 6.56 -13.01 -11.69
C SER A 129 7.66 -13.70 -12.47
N ARG A 130 7.69 -15.02 -12.37
CA ARG A 130 8.60 -15.83 -13.17
C ARG A 130 8.13 -15.91 -14.62
N LEU A 131 9.00 -15.55 -15.54
CA LEU A 131 8.77 -15.59 -16.97
C LEU A 131 9.06 -17.00 -17.54
N PRO A 132 8.59 -17.33 -18.76
CA PRO A 132 8.82 -18.65 -19.37
C PRO A 132 10.29 -19.04 -19.56
N ASN A 133 11.17 -18.04 -19.73
CA ASN A 133 12.63 -18.25 -19.80
C ASN A 133 13.26 -18.57 -18.43
N GLY A 134 12.46 -18.62 -17.36
CA GLY A 134 12.87 -18.88 -15.99
C GLY A 134 13.33 -17.65 -15.21
N SER A 135 13.41 -16.48 -15.85
CA SER A 135 13.86 -15.21 -15.26
C SER A 135 12.72 -14.50 -14.52
N TYR A 136 12.99 -13.46 -13.73
CA TYR A 136 11.93 -12.70 -13.05
C TYR A 136 11.68 -11.35 -13.70
N GLY A 137 10.43 -11.12 -14.10
CA GLY A 137 9.97 -9.84 -14.62
C GLY A 137 9.25 -9.05 -13.54
N LYS A 138 9.52 -7.74 -13.45
CA LYS A 138 8.73 -6.85 -12.60
C LYS A 138 7.30 -6.74 -13.13
N ILE A 139 6.34 -6.82 -12.23
CA ILE A 139 4.92 -6.75 -12.56
C ILE A 139 4.47 -5.30 -12.71
N TYR A 140 3.76 -5.03 -13.80
CA TYR A 140 3.08 -3.78 -14.08
C TYR A 140 1.65 -4.08 -14.47
N ARG A 141 0.68 -3.66 -13.65
CA ARG A 141 -0.73 -3.85 -13.93
C ARG A 141 -1.24 -2.72 -14.81
N ARG A 142 -1.98 -3.07 -15.86
CA ARG A 142 -2.71 -2.10 -16.68
C ARG A 142 -4.00 -1.71 -15.93
N PRO A 143 -4.22 -0.41 -15.64
CA PRO A 143 -5.50 0.03 -15.12
C PRO A 143 -6.57 -0.14 -16.20
N ILE A 144 -7.71 -0.72 -15.83
CA ILE A 144 -8.90 -0.82 -16.69
C ILE A 144 -10.03 0.03 -16.13
N GLU A 145 -10.90 0.49 -17.02
CA GLU A 145 -12.10 1.24 -16.66
C GLU A 145 -13.29 0.28 -16.60
N ILE A 146 -14.15 0.47 -15.60
CA ILE A 146 -15.42 -0.26 -15.49
C ILE A 146 -16.56 0.74 -15.31
N ASN A 147 -17.73 0.44 -15.88
CA ASN A 147 -18.98 1.14 -15.60
C ASN A 147 -19.93 0.21 -14.88
N LEU A 148 -20.21 0.49 -13.61
CA LEU A 148 -20.93 -0.42 -12.73
C LEU A 148 -22.36 -0.74 -13.21
N GLN A 149 -23.00 0.14 -14.00
CA GLN A 149 -24.35 -0.11 -14.51
C GLN A 149 -24.38 -1.12 -15.66
N TYR A 150 -23.28 -1.23 -16.41
CA TYR A 150 -23.22 -1.99 -17.67
C TYR A 150 -22.15 -3.08 -17.67
N GLN A 151 -21.37 -3.19 -16.59
CA GLN A 151 -20.27 -4.12 -16.52
C GLN A 151 -20.79 -5.55 -16.33
N GLU A 152 -20.75 -6.32 -17.42
CA GLU A 152 -20.93 -7.77 -17.40
C GLU A 152 -19.61 -8.48 -17.02
N PRO A 153 -19.66 -9.75 -16.56
CA PRO A 153 -18.46 -10.57 -16.44
C PRO A 153 -17.72 -10.68 -17.78
N ASP A 154 -16.41 -10.44 -17.78
CA ASP A 154 -15.56 -10.53 -18.97
C ASP A 154 -14.25 -11.26 -18.66
N ASP A 155 -13.29 -11.29 -19.59
CA ASP A 155 -12.00 -11.95 -19.40
C ASP A 155 -11.18 -11.42 -18.21
N ASN A 156 -11.46 -10.20 -17.74
CA ASN A 156 -10.71 -9.51 -16.70
C ASN A 156 -11.49 -9.34 -15.39
N ILE A 157 -12.78 -9.10 -15.48
CA ILE A 157 -13.64 -8.74 -14.36
C ILE A 157 -14.57 -9.90 -14.01
N ASN A 158 -14.60 -10.20 -12.71
CA ASN A 158 -15.59 -11.04 -12.09
C ASN A 158 -16.68 -10.16 -11.46
N VAL A 159 -17.95 -10.53 -11.68
CA VAL A 159 -19.13 -9.84 -11.14
C VAL A 159 -19.90 -10.84 -10.30
N ASP A 160 -19.84 -10.70 -8.98
CA ASP A 160 -20.49 -11.60 -8.02
C ASP A 160 -21.64 -10.89 -7.32
N MET A 161 -22.84 -11.45 -7.38
CA MET A 161 -23.94 -11.03 -6.51
C MET A 161 -23.71 -11.57 -5.09
N LYS A 162 -23.61 -10.68 -4.10
CA LYS A 162 -23.43 -11.04 -2.69
C LYS A 162 -24.79 -11.23 -2.03
N ILE A 163 -25.22 -12.49 -1.97
CA ILE A 163 -26.41 -12.88 -1.20
C ILE A 163 -25.99 -13.00 0.28
N ASP A 164 -26.48 -12.09 1.12
CA ASP A 164 -26.29 -12.18 2.57
C ASP A 164 -26.78 -13.56 3.07
N PRO A 165 -25.96 -14.30 3.83
CA PRO A 165 -26.33 -15.60 4.37
C PRO A 165 -27.68 -15.63 5.08
N LYS A 166 -28.15 -14.50 5.65
CA LYS A 166 -29.46 -14.41 6.29
C LYS A 166 -30.63 -14.70 5.34
N TYR A 167 -30.47 -14.42 4.04
CA TYR A 167 -31.50 -14.72 3.03
C TYR A 167 -31.44 -16.18 2.54
N LYS A 168 -30.36 -16.92 2.82
CA LYS A 168 -30.24 -18.33 2.41
C LYS A 168 -31.18 -19.26 3.19
N ILE A 169 -31.71 -18.82 4.34
CA ILE A 169 -32.65 -19.57 5.18
C ILE A 169 -34.10 -19.21 4.80
N GLY A 170 -34.45 -19.41 3.53
CA GLY A 170 -35.85 -19.43 3.07
C GLY A 170 -36.49 -18.10 2.65
N GLY A 171 -35.73 -17.01 2.49
CA GLY A 171 -36.26 -15.73 2.00
C GLY A 171 -35.64 -15.34 0.67
N ILE A 172 -36.42 -15.30 -0.40
CA ILE A 172 -36.00 -14.60 -1.64
C ILE A 172 -36.03 -13.09 -1.32
N PRO A 173 -34.95 -12.34 -1.56
CA PRO A 173 -34.96 -10.89 -1.41
C PRO A 173 -36.13 -10.28 -2.20
N GLU A 174 -36.90 -9.38 -1.59
CA GLU A 174 -38.05 -8.76 -2.24
C GLU A 174 -37.65 -7.93 -3.47
N ASP A 175 -36.41 -7.44 -3.50
CA ASP A 175 -35.88 -6.64 -4.60
C ASP A 175 -34.48 -7.12 -5.02
N LEU A 176 -34.40 -7.82 -6.15
CA LEU A 176 -33.14 -8.30 -6.72
C LEU A 176 -32.25 -7.16 -7.23
N GLU A 177 -32.81 -5.99 -7.54
CA GLU A 177 -32.08 -4.84 -8.09
C GLU A 177 -31.26 -4.11 -7.02
N THR A 178 -31.58 -4.33 -5.74
CA THR A 178 -30.86 -3.73 -4.60
C THR A 178 -29.77 -4.63 -4.03
N LEU A 179 -29.63 -5.87 -4.54
CA LEU A 179 -28.65 -6.80 -4.02
C LEU A 179 -27.23 -6.31 -4.27
N PRO A 180 -26.33 -6.42 -3.27
CA PRO A 180 -24.96 -5.99 -3.44
C PRO A 180 -24.25 -6.75 -4.56
N ILE A 181 -23.67 -6.01 -5.51
CA ILE A 181 -22.87 -6.57 -6.60
C ILE A 181 -21.41 -6.24 -6.35
N ARG A 182 -20.55 -7.26 -6.37
CA ARG A 182 -19.11 -7.14 -6.20
C ARG A 182 -18.40 -7.27 -7.54
N TYR A 183 -17.59 -6.28 -7.87
CA TYR A 183 -16.69 -6.25 -9.01
C TYR A 183 -15.26 -6.46 -8.52
N SER A 184 -14.59 -7.47 -9.06
CA SER A 184 -13.21 -7.79 -8.72
C SER A 184 -12.46 -8.29 -9.95
N VAL A 185 -11.14 -8.07 -10.00
CA VAL A 185 -10.33 -8.68 -11.05
C VAL A 185 -10.26 -10.19 -10.86
N LYS A 186 -10.39 -10.95 -11.96
CA LYS A 186 -10.27 -12.41 -11.97
C LYS A 186 -8.88 -12.86 -11.49
N PRO A 187 -8.77 -13.89 -10.64
CA PRO A 187 -7.49 -14.38 -10.11
C PRO A 187 -6.45 -14.74 -11.18
N GLU A 188 -6.90 -15.17 -12.36
CA GLU A 188 -6.04 -15.58 -13.48
C GLU A 188 -5.30 -14.40 -14.13
N VAL A 189 -5.81 -13.17 -13.96
CA VAL A 189 -5.25 -11.95 -14.56
C VAL A 189 -4.92 -10.87 -13.53
N ASP A 190 -4.97 -11.17 -12.23
CA ASP A 190 -4.73 -10.24 -11.11
C ASP A 190 -3.31 -9.64 -11.08
N LEU A 191 -2.35 -10.24 -11.80
CA LEU A 191 -1.00 -9.71 -11.99
C LEU A 191 -0.88 -8.84 -13.26
N LYS A 192 -1.88 -8.84 -14.14
CA LYS A 192 -1.84 -8.14 -15.43
C LYS A 192 -2.70 -6.88 -15.45
N VAL A 193 -3.83 -6.89 -14.75
CA VAL A 193 -4.80 -5.79 -14.74
C VAL A 193 -5.22 -5.41 -13.33
N THR A 194 -5.72 -4.19 -13.17
CA THR A 194 -6.32 -3.70 -11.93
C THR A 194 -7.47 -2.75 -12.28
N ILE A 195 -8.54 -2.71 -11.48
CA ILE A 195 -9.63 -1.75 -11.68
C ILE A 195 -9.06 -0.36 -11.39
N GLY A 196 -8.94 0.47 -12.42
CA GLY A 196 -8.38 1.81 -12.35
C GLY A 196 -9.45 2.86 -12.19
N VAL A 197 -10.25 3.07 -13.23
CA VAL A 197 -11.34 4.08 -13.24
C VAL A 197 -12.66 3.38 -12.99
N ILE A 198 -13.45 3.91 -12.06
CA ILE A 198 -14.77 3.41 -11.72
C ILE A 198 -15.79 4.45 -12.14
N ARG A 199 -16.75 4.05 -12.97
CA ARG A 199 -17.86 4.89 -13.41
C ARG A 199 -19.20 4.34 -12.97
N PHE A 200 -20.16 5.24 -12.85
CA PHE A 200 -21.57 4.93 -12.68
C PHE A 200 -22.37 5.82 -13.64
N GLY A 201 -22.80 5.24 -14.77
CA GLY A 201 -23.31 6.03 -15.88
C GLY A 201 -22.26 7.04 -16.37
N ASP A 202 -22.61 8.32 -16.36
CA ASP A 202 -21.72 9.41 -16.80
C ASP A 202 -20.79 9.94 -15.70
N HIS A 203 -20.94 9.48 -14.46
CA HIS A 203 -20.15 9.94 -13.33
C HIS A 203 -18.89 9.10 -13.12
N ILE A 204 -17.77 9.76 -12.84
CA ILE A 204 -16.56 9.13 -12.32
C ILE A 204 -16.69 9.06 -10.80
N VAL A 205 -16.56 7.87 -10.23
CA VAL A 205 -16.66 7.60 -8.79
C VAL A 205 -15.28 7.65 -8.14
N ASP A 206 -14.29 7.00 -8.75
CA ASP A 206 -12.88 7.05 -8.35
C ASP A 206 -11.97 6.76 -9.56
N ASP A 207 -10.87 7.52 -9.68
CA ASP A 207 -9.87 7.43 -10.75
C ASP A 207 -8.42 7.36 -10.22
N LYS A 208 -8.23 7.13 -8.92
CA LYS A 208 -6.90 7.13 -8.28
C LYS A 208 -6.13 5.85 -8.59
N VAL A 209 -5.31 5.88 -9.64
CA VAL A 209 -4.52 4.72 -10.10
C VAL A 209 -3.09 4.65 -9.55
N GLY A 210 -2.57 5.75 -8.99
CA GLY A 210 -1.17 5.83 -8.56
C GLY A 210 -0.83 4.81 -7.48
N TRP A 211 0.16 3.94 -7.75
CA TRP A 211 0.62 2.89 -6.82
C TRP A 211 -0.42 1.81 -6.49
N LEU A 212 -1.48 1.69 -7.28
CA LEU A 212 -2.55 0.73 -7.04
C LEU A 212 -2.08 -0.70 -7.34
N LEU A 213 -2.25 -1.61 -6.38
CA LEU A 213 -1.98 -3.04 -6.53
C LEU A 213 -3.25 -3.82 -6.83
N ASN A 214 -4.32 -3.52 -6.09
CA ASN A 214 -5.60 -4.20 -6.23
C ASN A 214 -6.73 -3.23 -5.89
N ARG A 215 -7.88 -3.41 -6.51
CA ARG A 215 -9.11 -2.68 -6.21
C ARG A 215 -10.30 -3.60 -6.37
N GLU A 216 -11.20 -3.56 -5.39
CA GLU A 216 -12.49 -4.23 -5.39
C GLU A 216 -13.59 -3.17 -5.22
N VAL A 217 -14.72 -3.36 -5.88
CA VAL A 217 -15.86 -2.45 -5.81
C VAL A 217 -17.10 -3.22 -5.40
N ILE A 218 -17.88 -2.68 -4.46
CA ILE A 218 -19.19 -3.19 -4.10
C ILE A 218 -20.19 -2.08 -4.39
N TRP A 219 -21.25 -2.40 -5.14
CA TRP A 219 -22.37 -1.51 -5.43
C TRP A 219 -23.64 -2.06 -4.78
N GLU A 220 -24.34 -1.21 -4.03
CA GLU A 220 -25.57 -1.50 -3.29
C GLU A 220 -26.61 -0.38 -3.53
N GLY A 221 -27.87 -0.59 -3.13
CA GLY A 221 -28.90 0.45 -3.15
C GLY A 221 -29.57 0.71 -4.52
N GLY A 222 -29.24 -0.10 -5.53
CA GLY A 222 -29.83 -0.03 -6.86
C GLY A 222 -29.43 1.22 -7.65
N VAL A 223 -30.18 1.53 -8.71
CA VAL A 223 -29.90 2.66 -9.61
C VAL A 223 -30.34 4.01 -9.02
N ILE A 224 -31.41 4.01 -8.22
CA ILE A 224 -32.04 5.24 -7.70
C ILE A 224 -31.21 5.85 -6.56
N ASN A 225 -30.69 5.03 -5.66
CA ASN A 225 -29.88 5.48 -4.53
C ASN A 225 -28.60 4.65 -4.40
N PRO A 226 -27.67 4.76 -5.38
CA PRO A 226 -26.50 3.90 -5.42
C PRO A 226 -25.52 4.26 -4.31
N GLU A 227 -25.12 3.24 -3.56
CA GLU A 227 -24.03 3.30 -2.61
C GLU A 227 -22.87 2.45 -3.13
N ILE A 228 -21.69 3.06 -3.25
CA ILE A 228 -20.53 2.39 -3.85
C ILE A 228 -19.40 2.35 -2.82
N THR A 229 -18.94 1.16 -2.49
CA THR A 229 -17.77 0.96 -1.63
C THR A 229 -16.58 0.52 -2.46
N VAL A 230 -15.54 1.35 -2.50
CA VAL A 230 -14.28 1.06 -3.19
C VAL A 230 -13.22 0.68 -2.17
N THR A 231 -12.67 -0.54 -2.28
CA THR A 231 -11.55 -1.01 -1.45
C THR A 231 -10.30 -1.06 -2.32
N SER A 232 -9.32 -0.20 -2.04
CA SER A 232 -8.06 -0.09 -2.78
C SER A 232 -6.88 -0.52 -1.92
N ILE A 233 -5.98 -1.35 -2.46
CA ILE A 233 -4.71 -1.74 -1.84
C ILE A 233 -3.58 -1.12 -2.65
N TYR A 234 -2.71 -0.35 -1.98
CA TYR A 234 -1.61 0.38 -2.59
C TYR A 234 -0.25 -0.24 -2.28
N SER A 235 0.75 0.09 -3.10
CA SER A 235 2.12 -0.43 -2.98
C SER A 235 2.88 0.08 -1.75
N ASN A 236 2.24 0.90 -0.91
CA ASN A 236 2.77 1.40 0.35
C ASN A 236 2.18 0.68 1.57
N GLU A 237 1.62 -0.52 1.37
CA GLU A 237 0.96 -1.32 2.40
C GLU A 237 -0.31 -0.67 2.98
N ARG A 238 -0.90 0.36 2.32
CA ARG A 238 -2.18 0.92 2.75
C ARG A 238 -3.34 0.28 2.03
N GLN A 239 -4.36 -0.10 2.79
CA GLN A 239 -5.70 -0.34 2.29
C GLN A 239 -6.56 0.88 2.61
N VAL A 240 -7.25 1.40 1.60
CA VAL A 240 -8.20 2.48 1.77
C VAL A 240 -9.56 1.97 1.33
N ARG A 241 -10.55 2.07 2.21
CA ARG A 241 -11.94 1.72 1.93
C ARG A 241 -12.76 2.99 1.97
N ILE A 242 -13.31 3.38 0.83
CA ILE A 242 -14.10 4.62 0.68
C ILE A 242 -15.51 4.23 0.28
N LYS A 243 -16.50 4.75 1.02
CA LYS A 243 -17.92 4.64 0.69
C LYS A 243 -18.39 5.94 0.06
N TYR A 244 -19.00 5.84 -1.10
CA TYR A 244 -19.55 6.95 -1.87
C TYR A 244 -21.07 6.85 -1.92
N GLY A 245 -21.73 8.01 -1.95
CA GLY A 245 -23.15 8.11 -2.28
C GLY A 245 -23.37 9.13 -3.38
N LEU A 246 -24.43 8.93 -4.17
CA LEU A 246 -24.86 9.91 -5.16
C LEU A 246 -25.54 11.07 -4.44
N LYS A 247 -25.03 12.30 -4.61
CA LYS A 247 -25.66 13.49 -4.03
C LYS A 247 -26.83 13.97 -4.89
N SER A 248 -26.60 14.04 -6.20
CA SER A 248 -27.58 14.28 -7.26
C SER A 248 -26.97 13.91 -8.61
N GLU A 249 -27.79 13.77 -9.66
CA GLU A 249 -27.31 13.53 -11.03
C GLU A 249 -26.42 14.66 -11.58
N LEU A 250 -26.49 15.88 -11.03
CA LEU A 250 -25.64 16.99 -11.48
C LEU A 250 -24.33 17.08 -10.71
N GLU A 251 -24.37 16.78 -9.41
CA GLU A 251 -23.21 16.90 -8.52
C GLU A 251 -22.37 15.61 -8.48
N GLY A 252 -22.94 14.47 -8.88
CA GLY A 252 -22.27 13.18 -8.89
C GLY A 252 -22.08 12.59 -7.48
N PHE A 253 -21.00 11.84 -7.32
CA PHE A 253 -20.70 11.08 -6.10
C PHE A 253 -19.87 11.90 -5.10
N HIS A 254 -20.16 11.73 -3.82
CA HIS A 254 -19.39 12.29 -2.71
C HIS A 254 -18.96 11.20 -1.74
N ILE A 255 -17.87 11.45 -1.01
CA ILE A 255 -17.39 10.54 0.04
C ILE A 255 -18.32 10.64 1.25
N ILE A 256 -18.94 9.53 1.63
CA ILE A 256 -19.71 9.37 2.87
C ILE A 256 -18.78 8.98 4.01
N HIS A 257 -17.85 8.04 3.73
CA HIS A 257 -16.97 7.48 4.73
C HIS A 257 -15.63 7.06 4.12
N GLU A 258 -14.54 7.25 4.86
CA GLU A 258 -13.21 6.81 4.48
C GLU A 258 -12.54 6.12 5.67
N GLU A 259 -12.06 4.89 5.45
CA GLU A 259 -11.28 4.11 6.39
C GLU A 259 -9.90 3.82 5.78
N ASN A 260 -8.84 4.04 6.58
CA ASN A 260 -7.47 3.77 6.17
C ASN A 260 -6.83 2.76 7.13
N VAL A 261 -6.44 1.61 6.59
CA VAL A 261 -5.85 0.51 7.35
C VAL A 261 -4.45 0.23 6.82
N PHE A 262 -3.46 0.20 7.71
CA PHE A 262 -2.14 -0.28 7.36
C PHE A 262 -2.13 -1.82 7.36
N LEU A 263 -1.92 -2.42 6.19
CA LEU A 263 -1.85 -3.86 6.04
C LEU A 263 -0.47 -4.37 6.42
N ASN A 264 -0.42 -5.35 7.32
CA ASN A 264 0.80 -6.13 7.51
C ASN A 264 0.84 -7.27 6.47
N LEU A 265 1.23 -6.94 5.24
CA LEU A 265 1.32 -7.91 4.12
C LEU A 265 2.50 -8.88 4.26
N SER A 266 3.27 -8.76 5.33
CA SER A 266 4.46 -9.56 5.64
C SER A 266 4.23 -10.74 6.58
N ASN A 267 3.00 -11.03 7.01
CA ASN A 267 2.68 -12.13 7.93
C ASN A 267 1.54 -13.01 7.41
#